data_AF-A0A1T5E2H8-F1
#
_entry.id   AF-A0A1T5E2H8-F1
#
_cell.length_a   1.000
_cell.length_b   1.000
_cell.length_c   1.000
_cell.angle_alpha   90.00
_cell.angle_beta   90.00
_cell.angle_gamma   90.00
#
_symmetry.space_group_name_H-M   'P 1'
#
loop_
_entity.id
_entity.type
_entity.pdbx_description
1 polymer ?
#
loop_
_entity_poly.entity_id
_entity_poly.type
_entity_poly.pdbx_seq_one_letter_code
_entity_poly.pdbx_strand_id
1 'polypeptide(L)'
;MIDRRTHLAAMAVLAAAFMPAHKLRALETIMDEKHPQYGLIGQMIAQPGQRAALAAILTDGTFAMPGNFAYIVGEDAKNPDALWIVELWADKAAHAASLQLPAVQAAIAKGRPLIAGFGSRAEFKPVAKAGA
;
A
#
# COMPACT_ATOMS: atom_id res chain seq x y z
N MET A 1 -41.59 -8.48 -10.27
CA MET A 1 -40.59 -9.40 -9.66
C MET A 1 -39.42 -8.53 -9.23
N ILE A 2 -39.30 -8.21 -7.93
CA ILE A 2 -38.24 -7.32 -7.44
C ILE A 2 -36.91 -8.07 -7.58
N ASP A 3 -35.90 -7.43 -8.16
CA ASP A 3 -34.60 -8.04 -8.43
C ASP A 3 -33.86 -8.37 -7.12
N ARG A 4 -33.14 -9.49 -7.09
CA ARG A 4 -32.45 -10.01 -5.89
C ARG A 4 -31.49 -8.98 -5.29
N ARG A 5 -30.87 -8.13 -6.11
CA ARG A 5 -29.98 -7.05 -5.63
C ARG A 5 -30.75 -5.97 -4.89
N THR A 6 -31.94 -5.61 -5.38
CA THR A 6 -32.83 -4.61 -4.77
C THR A 6 -33.38 -5.11 -3.44
N HIS A 7 -33.70 -6.40 -3.35
CA HIS A 7 -34.10 -7.04 -2.09
C HIS A 7 -32.97 -7.08 -1.06
N LEU A 8 -31.75 -7.44 -1.47
CA LEU A 8 -30.60 -7.50 -0.55
C LEU A 8 -30.22 -6.10 -0.03
N ALA A 9 -30.25 -5.08 -0.89
CA ALA A 9 -29.99 -3.70 -0.50
C ALA A 9 -31.05 -3.17 0.50
N ALA A 10 -32.34 -3.45 0.25
CA ALA A 10 -33.42 -3.03 1.14
C ALA A 10 -33.36 -3.74 2.52
N MET A 11 -32.97 -5.02 2.56
CA MET A 11 -32.81 -5.75 3.82
C MET A 11 -31.62 -5.26 4.66
N ALA A 12 -30.51 -4.84 4.03
CA ALA A 12 -29.38 -4.26 4.73
C ALA A 12 -29.73 -2.90 5.40
N VAL A 13 -30.51 -2.06 4.70
CA VAL A 13 -31.00 -0.77 5.23
C VAL A 13 -31.98 -0.97 6.40
N LEU A 14 -32.85 -1.98 6.33
CA LEU A 14 -33.79 -2.29 7.41
C LEU A 14 -33.08 -2.82 8.67
N ALA A 15 -32.04 -3.65 8.50
CA ALA A 15 -31.26 -4.17 9.63
C ALA A 15 -30.45 -3.07 10.34
N ALA A 16 -29.98 -2.06 9.61
CA ALA A 16 -29.27 -0.91 10.15
C ALA A 16 -30.13 -0.09 11.14
N ALA A 17 -31.44 0.01 10.93
CA ALA A 17 -32.34 0.80 11.78
C ALA A 17 -32.50 0.27 13.22
N PHE A 18 -32.11 -0.98 13.47
CA PHE A 18 -32.19 -1.63 14.79
C PHE A 18 -30.81 -1.93 15.41
N MET A 19 -29.73 -1.51 14.75
CA MET A 19 -28.39 -1.67 15.28
C MET A 19 -28.01 -0.52 16.21
N PRO A 20 -27.36 -0.79 17.35
CA PRO A 20 -26.82 0.28 18.18
C PRO A 20 -25.76 1.06 17.38
N ALA A 21 -25.71 2.38 17.57
CA ALA A 21 -24.92 3.31 16.73
C ALA A 21 -23.43 2.94 16.59
N HIS A 22 -22.84 2.21 17.54
CA HIS A 22 -21.48 1.70 17.44
C HIS A 22 -21.30 0.61 16.38
N LYS A 23 -22.33 -0.22 16.13
CA LYS A 23 -22.31 -1.23 15.06
C LYS A 23 -22.55 -0.61 13.68
N LEU A 24 -23.35 0.45 13.60
CA LEU A 24 -23.50 1.25 12.38
C LEU A 24 -22.20 1.93 12.01
N ARG A 25 -21.51 2.54 12.98
CA ARG A 25 -20.17 3.09 12.76
C ARG A 25 -19.15 2.03 12.41
N ALA A 26 -19.17 0.86 13.04
CA ALA A 26 -18.30 -0.24 12.65
C ALA A 26 -18.59 -0.73 11.22
N LEU A 27 -19.85 -0.79 10.81
CA LEU A 27 -20.24 -1.15 9.45
C LEU A 27 -19.84 -0.04 8.45
N GLU A 28 -20.01 1.23 8.79
CA GLU A 28 -19.52 2.36 8.02
C GLU A 28 -18.00 2.30 7.90
N THR A 29 -17.25 2.08 8.98
CA THR A 29 -15.79 1.88 8.95
C THR A 29 -15.40 0.67 8.09
N ILE A 30 -16.13 -0.45 8.17
CA ILE A 30 -15.91 -1.63 7.30
C ILE A 30 -16.25 -1.31 5.82
N MET A 31 -17.18 -0.40 5.56
CA MET A 31 -17.58 0.01 4.21
C MET A 31 -16.72 1.15 3.64
N ASP A 32 -16.09 1.96 4.49
CA ASP A 32 -15.18 3.07 4.15
C ASP A 32 -13.71 2.62 4.10
N GLU A 33 -13.37 1.48 4.72
CA GLU A 33 -12.07 0.83 4.57
C GLU A 33 -11.92 0.29 3.14
N LYS A 34 -11.40 1.14 2.25
CA LYS A 34 -10.84 0.69 0.97
C LYS A 34 -9.84 -0.43 1.25
N HIS A 35 -10.08 -1.65 0.78
CA HIS A 35 -9.06 -2.70 0.79
C HIS A 35 -8.07 -2.49 -0.36
N PRO A 36 -6.75 -2.64 -0.13
CA PRO A 36 -5.78 -2.49 -1.21
C PRO A 36 -6.04 -3.53 -2.31
N GLN A 37 -6.19 -3.10 -3.56
CA GLN A 37 -6.38 -4.01 -4.72
C GLN A 37 -5.07 -4.30 -5.45
N TYR A 38 -3.98 -3.65 -5.07
CA TYR A 38 -2.69 -3.79 -5.72
C TYR A 38 -1.57 -3.86 -4.68
N GLY A 39 -0.71 -4.86 -4.79
CA GLY A 39 0.47 -5.04 -3.97
C GLY A 39 1.71 -5.17 -4.85
N LEU A 40 2.83 -4.62 -4.36
CA LEU A 40 4.13 -4.70 -5.00
C LEU A 40 5.19 -5.12 -3.98
N ILE A 41 6.06 -6.04 -4.38
CA ILE A 41 7.30 -6.35 -3.67
C ILE A 41 8.43 -6.09 -4.65
N GLY A 42 9.39 -5.25 -4.24
CA GLY A 42 10.59 -4.94 -4.98
C GLY A 42 11.84 -5.12 -4.12
N GLN A 43 12.94 -5.50 -4.75
CA GLN A 43 14.25 -5.52 -4.11
C GLN A 43 15.16 -4.50 -4.81
N MET A 44 15.75 -3.59 -4.02
CA MET A 44 16.78 -2.67 -4.48
C MET A 44 18.11 -3.06 -3.88
N ILE A 45 19.17 -3.04 -4.69
CA ILE A 45 20.54 -3.32 -4.25
C ILE A 45 21.28 -1.98 -4.23
N ALA A 46 21.71 -1.54 -3.06
CA ALA A 46 22.50 -0.35 -2.90
C ALA A 46 23.93 -0.57 -3.41
N GLN A 47 24.62 0.53 -3.70
CA GLN A 47 26.07 0.53 -3.81
C GLN A 47 26.69 0.08 -2.48
N PRO A 48 27.85 -0.59 -2.48
CA PRO A 48 28.51 -1.04 -1.26
C PRO A 48 28.63 0.07 -0.21
N GLY A 49 28.14 -0.20 0.99
CA GLY A 49 28.16 0.75 2.12
C GLY A 49 27.11 1.87 2.06
N GLN A 50 26.27 1.93 1.02
CA GLN A 50 25.24 2.98 0.86
C GLN A 50 23.83 2.54 1.28
N ARG A 51 23.65 1.30 1.75
CA ARG A 51 22.33 0.76 2.10
C ARG A 51 21.57 1.63 3.10
N ALA A 52 22.22 2.08 4.16
CA ALA A 52 21.59 2.94 5.18
C ALA A 52 21.16 4.31 4.61
N ALA A 53 22.00 4.91 3.76
CA ALA A 53 21.69 6.18 3.11
C ALA A 53 20.52 6.04 2.13
N LEU A 54 20.48 4.95 1.36
CA LEU A 54 19.36 4.64 0.47
C LEU A 54 18.07 4.39 1.26
N ALA A 55 18.14 3.64 2.37
CA ALA A 55 16.99 3.39 3.24
C ALA A 55 16.40 4.70 3.79
N ALA A 56 17.24 5.62 4.28
CA ALA A 56 16.80 6.92 4.77
C ALA A 56 16.08 7.74 3.70
N ILE A 57 16.57 7.75 2.46
CA ILE A 57 15.91 8.44 1.34
C ILE A 57 14.53 7.82 1.03
N LEU A 58 14.44 6.49 1.04
CA LEU A 58 13.19 5.76 0.76
C LEU A 58 12.14 5.97 1.86
N THR A 59 12.55 6.15 3.12
CA THR A 59 11.64 6.39 4.24
C THR A 59 11.27 7.87 4.40
N ASP A 60 12.19 8.80 4.14
CA ASP A 60 11.94 10.24 4.29
C ASP A 60 10.99 10.79 3.21
N GLY A 61 10.97 10.17 2.03
CA GLY A 61 10.20 10.65 0.87
C GLY A 61 8.75 10.16 0.75
N THR A 62 8.26 9.29 1.66
CA THR A 62 7.07 8.47 1.39
C THR A 62 5.88 8.70 2.35
N PHE A 63 5.94 9.70 3.22
CA PHE A 63 4.91 9.95 4.25
C PHE A 63 3.53 10.39 3.72
N ALA A 64 3.39 10.76 2.45
CA ALA A 64 2.10 11.16 1.89
C ALA A 64 1.95 10.75 0.41
N MET A 65 1.62 9.49 0.19
CA MET A 65 1.27 8.97 -1.14
C MET A 65 -0.22 8.60 -1.16
N PRO A 66 -1.10 9.40 -1.79
CA PRO A 66 -2.52 9.11 -1.82
C PRO A 66 -2.82 7.70 -2.35
N GLY A 67 -3.60 6.95 -1.58
CA GLY A 67 -3.94 5.56 -1.91
C GLY A 67 -2.87 4.53 -1.55
N ASN A 68 -1.75 4.91 -0.94
CA ASN A 68 -0.83 3.96 -0.29
C ASN A 68 -1.40 3.55 1.08
N PHE A 69 -1.47 2.24 1.32
CA PHE A 69 -1.91 1.64 2.58
C PHE A 69 -0.72 1.24 3.44
N ALA A 70 0.34 0.78 2.80
CA ALA A 70 1.58 0.40 3.43
C ALA A 70 2.72 0.65 2.46
N TYR A 71 3.82 1.20 2.97
CA TYR A 71 5.09 1.29 2.31
C TYR A 71 6.17 0.93 3.33
N ILE A 72 6.67 -0.30 3.24
CA ILE A 72 7.60 -0.87 4.22
C ILE A 72 8.94 -1.05 3.54
N VAL A 73 9.99 -0.49 4.16
CA VAL A 73 11.38 -0.71 3.76
C VAL A 73 12.01 -1.65 4.79
N GLY A 74 12.55 -2.77 4.32
CA GLY A 74 13.18 -3.78 5.15
C GLY A 74 14.59 -4.09 4.68
N GLU A 75 15.47 -4.39 5.62
CA GLU A 75 16.81 -4.87 5.33
C GLU A 75 16.79 -6.35 4.90
N ASP A 76 17.54 -6.71 3.85
CA ASP A 76 17.72 -8.12 3.51
C ASP A 76 18.69 -8.80 4.49
N ALA A 77 18.25 -9.89 5.12
CA ALA A 77 19.04 -10.63 6.11
C ALA A 77 20.25 -11.39 5.52
N LYS A 78 20.25 -11.65 4.20
CA LYS A 78 21.30 -12.40 3.51
C LYS A 78 22.19 -11.53 2.63
N ASN A 79 21.72 -10.34 2.27
CA ASN A 79 22.47 -9.42 1.43
C ASN A 79 22.63 -8.05 2.14
N PRO A 80 23.85 -7.70 2.59
CA PRO A 80 24.10 -6.48 3.36
C PRO A 80 23.96 -5.19 2.55
N ASP A 81 23.77 -5.28 1.22
CA ASP A 81 23.53 -4.15 0.35
C ASP A 81 22.07 -4.06 -0.12
N ALA A 82 21.23 -5.06 0.14
CA ALA A 82 19.86 -5.10 -0.38
C ALA A 82 18.81 -4.60 0.63
N LEU A 83 17.77 -3.98 0.05
CA LEU A 83 16.55 -3.55 0.71
C LEU A 83 15.34 -4.19 0.02
N TRP A 84 14.38 -4.62 0.82
CA TRP A 84 13.04 -4.98 0.40
C TRP A 84 12.11 -3.79 0.52
N ILE A 85 11.29 -3.57 -0.51
CA ILE A 85 10.22 -2.57 -0.55
C ILE A 85 8.92 -3.34 -0.72
N VAL A 86 8.05 -3.24 0.28
CA VAL A 86 6.73 -3.89 0.28
C VAL A 86 5.66 -2.83 0.31
N GLU A 87 4.78 -2.87 -0.69
CA GLU A 87 3.79 -1.82 -0.91
C GLU A 87 2.39 -2.40 -1.07
N LEU A 88 1.41 -1.71 -0.50
CA LEU A 88 -0.02 -1.97 -0.69
C LEU A 88 -0.71 -0.68 -1.11
N TRP A 89 -1.53 -0.77 -2.16
CA TRP A 89 -2.15 0.37 -2.80
C TRP A 89 -3.64 0.13 -3.06
N ALA A 90 -4.41 1.23 -3.09
CA ALA A 90 -5.82 1.19 -3.43
C ALA A 90 -6.04 0.48 -4.78
N ASP A 91 -5.23 0.82 -5.77
CA ASP A 91 -5.14 0.17 -7.07
C ASP A 91 -3.79 0.50 -7.76
N LYS A 92 -3.58 -0.03 -8.97
CA LYS A 92 -2.37 0.20 -9.76
C LYS A 92 -2.23 1.64 -10.27
N ALA A 93 -3.35 2.36 -10.46
CA ALA A 93 -3.33 3.74 -10.91
C ALA A 93 -2.88 4.70 -9.80
N ALA A 94 -3.29 4.45 -8.55
CA ALA A 94 -2.80 5.17 -7.38
C ALA A 94 -1.28 5.04 -7.21
N HIS A 95 -0.73 3.83 -7.38
CA HIS A 95 0.72 3.62 -7.43
C HIS A 95 1.38 4.39 -8.58
N ALA A 96 0.82 4.34 -9.79
CA ALA A 96 1.39 5.08 -10.93
C ALA A 96 1.36 6.60 -10.72
N ALA A 97 0.31 7.13 -10.09
CA ALA A 97 0.15 8.54 -9.76
C ALA A 97 1.14 8.99 -8.67
N SER A 98 1.47 8.14 -7.70
CA SER A 98 2.43 8.47 -6.64
C SER A 98 3.82 8.80 -7.20
N LEU A 99 4.21 8.12 -8.29
CA LEU A 99 5.48 8.37 -8.98
C LEU A 99 5.57 9.78 -9.57
N GLN A 100 4.46 10.50 -9.73
CA GLN A 100 4.45 11.88 -10.24
C GLN A 100 4.52 12.93 -9.13
N LEU A 101 4.43 12.52 -7.85
CA LEU A 101 4.49 13.46 -6.74
C LEU A 101 5.87 14.10 -6.63
N PRO A 102 5.98 15.43 -6.43
CA PRO A 102 7.26 16.12 -6.33
C PRO A 102 8.20 15.52 -5.27
N ALA A 103 7.67 15.14 -4.10
CA ALA A 103 8.45 14.52 -3.04
C ALA A 103 9.02 13.15 -3.46
N VAL A 104 8.21 12.32 -4.13
CA VAL A 104 8.64 11.01 -4.64
C VAL A 104 9.68 11.18 -5.75
N GLN A 105 9.49 12.12 -6.67
CA GLN A 105 10.49 12.45 -7.71
C GLN A 105 11.81 12.93 -7.10
N ALA A 106 11.76 13.76 -6.05
CA ALA A 106 12.96 14.20 -5.33
C ALA A 106 13.66 13.03 -4.63
N ALA A 107 12.93 12.09 -4.04
CA ALA A 107 13.49 10.87 -3.46
C ALA A 107 14.12 9.97 -4.53
N ILE A 108 13.47 9.78 -5.68
CA ILE A 108 14.02 9.04 -6.82
C ILE A 108 15.33 9.68 -7.29
N ALA A 109 15.36 11.00 -7.45
CA ALA A 109 16.55 11.73 -7.88
C ALA A 109 17.72 11.54 -6.90
N LYS A 110 17.47 11.57 -5.58
CA LYS A 110 18.48 11.35 -4.54
C LYS A 110 18.91 9.89 -4.43
N GLY A 111 17.97 8.94 -4.55
CA GLY A 111 18.22 7.52 -4.33
C GLY A 111 18.86 6.82 -5.52
N ARG A 112 18.51 7.20 -6.75
CA ARG A 112 18.96 6.52 -7.98
C ARG A 112 20.49 6.40 -8.12
N PRO A 113 21.31 7.40 -7.75
CA PRO A 113 22.77 7.25 -7.74
C PRO A 113 23.31 6.22 -6.74
N LEU A 114 22.55 5.92 -5.68
CA LEU A 114 22.95 4.97 -4.63
C LEU A 114 22.55 3.52 -4.95
N ILE A 115 21.85 3.28 -6.07
CA ILE A 115 21.37 1.95 -6.46
C ILE A 115 22.41 1.31 -7.41
N ALA A 116 22.94 0.16 -7.01
CA ALA A 116 23.80 -0.68 -7.85
C ALA A 116 22.99 -1.57 -8.80
N GLY A 117 21.77 -1.94 -8.42
CA GLY A 117 20.90 -2.76 -9.24
C GLY A 117 19.55 -3.06 -8.59
N PHE A 118 18.77 -3.89 -9.28
CA PHE A 118 17.47 -4.37 -8.80
C PHE A 118 17.47 -5.89 -8.76
N GLY A 119 16.82 -6.44 -7.74
CA GLY A 119 16.62 -7.86 -7.58
C GLY A 119 15.19 -8.28 -7.94
N SER A 120 14.59 -9.10 -7.09
CA SER A 120 13.23 -9.62 -7.31
C SER A 120 12.18 -8.51 -7.40
N ARG A 121 11.19 -8.73 -8.27
CA ARG A 121 10.00 -7.89 -8.39
C ARG A 121 8.76 -8.77 -8.57
N ALA A 122 7.72 -8.50 -7.80
CA ALA A 122 6.43 -9.15 -7.92
C ALA A 122 5.29 -8.14 -7.77
N GLU A 123 4.24 -8.31 -8.59
CA GLU A 123 2.96 -7.63 -8.43
C GLU A 123 1.93 -8.68 -8.01
N PHE A 124 1.04 -8.32 -7.10
CA PHE A 124 -0.01 -9.24 -6.63
C PHE A 124 -1.28 -8.47 -6.30
N LYS A 125 -2.41 -9.18 -6.30
CA LYS A 125 -3.67 -8.66 -5.76
C LYS A 125 -3.82 -9.16 -4.32
N PRO A 126 -3.87 -8.28 -3.30
CA PRO A 126 -4.18 -8.70 -1.94
C PRO A 126 -5.56 -9.34 -1.88
N VAL A 127 -5.67 -10.53 -1.27
CA VAL A 127 -6.94 -11.28 -1.15
C VAL A 127 -7.51 -11.27 0.27
N ALA A 128 -6.65 -11.16 1.29
CA ALA A 128 -7.03 -11.06 2.69
C ALA A 128 -5.88 -10.44 3.49
N LYS A 129 -6.20 -9.72 4.57
CA LYS A 129 -5.27 -9.41 5.67
C LYS A 129 -5.69 -10.23 6.88
N ALA A 130 -4.73 -10.85 7.58
CA ALA A 130 -5.00 -11.43 8.90
C ALA A 130 -4.60 -10.39 9.97
N GLY A 131 -5.52 -10.08 10.90
CA GLY A 131 -5.30 -9.14 12.01
C GLY A 131 -5.57 -7.68 11.65
N ALA A 132 -6.49 -7.05 12.39
CA ALA A 132 -6.65 -5.61 12.52
C ALA A 132 -6.33 -5.25 13.97
#